data_AF-A0A9Q3UXN9-F1
#
_entry.id   AF-A0A9Q3UXN9-F1
#
_cell.length_a   1.000
_cell.length_b   1.000
_cell.length_c   1.000
_cell.angle_alpha   90.00
_cell.angle_beta   90.00
_cell.angle_gamma   90.00
#
_symmetry.space_group_name_H-M   'P 1'
#
loop_
_entity.id
_entity.type
_entity.pdbx_description
1 polymer ?
#
loop_
_entity_poly.entity_id
_entity_poly.type
_entity_poly.pdbx_seq_one_letter_code
_entity_poly.pdbx_strand_id
1 'polypeptide(L)' 'MKRKLLNILTVSAIITTIGFLMDGDVKEPSMTMRFTEFFAMMTMLFLAISAIYLPAHSLTKKLQRVRQ' A
#
# COMPACT_ATOMS: atom_id res chain seq x y z
N MET A 1 3.48 -15.57 3.59
CA MET A 1 3.80 -14.13 3.69
C MET A 1 3.93 -13.48 2.31
N LYS A 2 4.72 -14.04 1.37
CA LYS A 2 4.92 -13.50 0.01
C LYS A 2 3.62 -13.14 -0.72
N ARG A 3 2.67 -14.07 -0.83
CA ARG A 3 1.36 -13.81 -1.45
C ARG A 3 0.55 -12.69 -0.77
N LYS A 4 0.63 -12.58 0.56
CA LYS A 4 -0.11 -11.57 1.34
C LYS A 4 0.46 -10.17 1.13
N LEU A 5 1.79 -10.04 1.15
CA LEU A 5 2.47 -8.77 0.83
C LEU A 5 2.25 -8.37 -0.64
N LEU A 6 2.30 -9.32 -1.57
CA LEU A 6 1.96 -9.08 -2.97
C LEU A 6 0.51 -8.59 -3.13
N ASN A 7 -0.45 -9.20 -2.43
CA ASN A 7 -1.83 -8.74 -2.46
C ASN A 7 -1.97 -7.31 -1.91
N ILE A 8 -1.27 -6.97 -0.82
CA ILE A 8 -1.26 -5.61 -0.27
C ILE A 8 -0.67 -4.64 -1.30
N LEU A 9 0.45 -4.98 -1.93
CA LEU A 9 1.06 -4.19 -3.00
C LEU A 9 0.10 -3.98 -4.18
N THR A 10 -0.58 -5.03 -4.63
CA THR A 10 -1.57 -4.94 -5.72
C THR A 10 -2.73 -4.02 -5.34
N VAL A 11 -3.27 -4.15 -4.14
CA VAL A 11 -4.35 -3.27 -3.66
C VAL A 11 -3.88 -1.83 -3.57
N SER A 12 -2.67 -1.59 -3.04
CA SER A 12 -2.09 -0.25 -2.99
C SER A 12 -1.91 0.34 -4.39
N ALA A 13 -1.40 -0.44 -5.35
CA ALA A 13 -1.24 0.01 -6.73
C ALA A 13 -2.59 0.36 -7.39
N ILE A 14 -3.64 -0.45 -7.17
CA ILE A 14 -4.98 -0.18 -7.70
C ILE A 14 -5.53 1.13 -7.11
N ILE A 15 -5.48 1.28 -5.79
CA ILE A 15 -5.99 2.47 -5.11
C ILE A 15 -5.23 3.72 -5.56
N THR A 16 -3.90 3.66 -5.63
CA THR A 16 -3.09 4.79 -6.09
C THR A 16 -3.37 5.10 -7.57
N THR A 17 -3.59 4.11 -8.42
CA THR A 17 -3.97 4.34 -9.83
C THR A 17 -5.30 5.06 -9.92
N ILE A 18 -6.31 4.62 -9.17
CA ILE A 18 -7.63 5.28 -9.14
C ILE A 18 -7.48 6.71 -8.62
N GLY A 19 -6.81 6.90 -7.48
CA GLY A 19 -6.61 8.22 -6.88
C GLY A 19 -5.83 9.17 -7.80
N PHE A 20 -4.77 8.69 -8.44
CA PHE A 20 -3.98 9.47 -9.38
C PHE A 20 -4.76 9.82 -10.66
N LEU A 21 -5.69 8.98 -11.12
CA LEU A 21 -6.54 9.28 -12.27
C LEU A 21 -7.70 10.22 -11.93
N MET A 22 -8.22 10.12 -10.70
CA MET A 22 -9.28 11.01 -10.19
C MET A 22 -8.74 12.39 -9.80
N ASP A 23 -7.43 12.49 -9.57
CA ASP A 23 -6.77 13.74 -9.26
C ASP A 23 -6.78 14.67 -10.49
N GLY A 24 -7.67 15.67 -10.41
CA GLY A 24 -7.92 16.66 -11.46
C GLY A 24 -6.99 17.87 -11.41
N ASP A 25 -5.96 17.86 -10.56
CA ASP A 25 -5.00 18.95 -10.47
C ASP A 25 -4.12 19.06 -11.74
N VAL A 26 -3.66 20.28 -12.02
CA VAL A 26 -2.77 20.58 -13.14
C VAL A 26 -1.41 19.97 -12.83
N LYS A 27 -1.20 18.74 -13.26
CA LYS A 27 0.04 18.04 -12.94
C LYS A 27 1.21 18.64 -13.71
N GLU A 28 2.38 18.66 -13.06
CA GLU A 28 3.61 19.19 -13.65
C GLU A 28 3.92 18.63 -15.04
N PRO A 29 4.55 19.41 -15.94
CA PRO A 29 4.84 18.99 -17.31
C PRO A 29 5.89 17.87 -17.38
N SER A 30 6.71 17.69 -16.33
CA SER A 30 7.76 16.67 -16.35
C SER A 30 7.19 15.28 -16.03
N MET A 31 7.41 14.35 -16.95
CA MET A 31 6.96 12.96 -16.77
C MET A 31 7.65 12.29 -15.56
N THR A 32 8.90 12.64 -15.29
CA THR A 32 9.68 12.09 -14.18
C THR A 32 9.08 12.45 -12.82
N MET A 33 8.63 13.69 -12.62
CA MET A 33 7.98 14.10 -11.37
C MET A 33 6.66 13.36 -11.17
N ARG A 34 5.84 13.24 -12.22
CA ARG A 34 4.58 12.48 -12.17
C ARG A 34 4.78 11.01 -11.78
N PHE A 35 5.81 10.35 -12.32
CA PHE A 35 6.15 8.98 -11.91
C PHE A 35 6.61 8.93 -10.46
N THR A 36 7.44 9.89 -10.04
CA THR A 36 7.96 9.95 -8.67
C THR A 36 6.84 10.12 -7.66
N GLU A 37 5.90 11.03 -7.92
CA GLU A 37 4.69 11.24 -7.12
C GLU A 37 3.83 9.98 -7.04
N PHE A 38 3.58 9.33 -8.17
CA PHE A 38 2.81 8.08 -8.20
C PHE A 38 3.45 6.99 -7.33
N PHE A 39 4.75 6.75 -7.49
CA PHE A 39 5.46 5.74 -6.70
C PHE A 39 5.56 6.14 -5.23
N ALA A 40 5.70 7.43 -4.91
CA ALA A 40 5.69 7.93 -3.54
C ALA A 40 4.34 7.67 -2.86
N MET A 41 3.23 8.02 -3.52
CA MET A 41 1.87 7.77 -3.03
C MET A 41 1.59 6.28 -2.84
N MET A 42 1.95 5.46 -3.83
CA MET A 42 1.78 4.00 -3.74
C MET A 42 2.60 3.42 -2.60
N THR A 43 3.84 3.87 -2.42
CA THR A 43 4.71 3.40 -1.35
C THR A 43 4.16 3.80 0.02
N MET A 44 3.70 5.04 0.19
CA MET A 44 3.05 5.48 1.42
C MET A 44 1.82 4.63 1.75
N LEU A 45 0.97 4.37 0.77
CA LEU A 45 -0.25 3.59 0.95
C LEU A 45 0.05 2.11 1.26
N PHE A 46 1.05 1.54 0.59
CA PHE A 46 1.56 0.21 0.89
C PHE A 46 2.13 0.08 2.30
N LEU A 47 2.92 1.07 2.73
CA LEU A 47 3.50 1.10 4.08
C LEU A 47 2.41 1.27 5.14
N ALA A 48 1.42 2.13 4.93
CA ALA A 48 0.31 2.33 5.85
C ALA A 48 -0.49 1.02 6.07
N ILE A 49 -0.86 0.33 4.99
CA ILE A 49 -1.57 -0.95 5.08
C ILE A 49 -0.69 -2.01 5.74
N SER A 50 0.60 -2.07 5.36
CA SER A 50 1.55 -3.04 5.91
C SER A 50 1.79 -2.83 7.41
N ALA A 51 1.87 -1.57 7.85
CA ALA A 51 2.07 -1.20 9.25
C ALA A 51 0.90 -1.64 10.14
N ILE A 52 -0.32 -1.71 9.60
CA ILE A 52 -1.49 -2.25 10.32
C ILE A 52 -1.51 -3.80 10.22
N TYR A 53 -1.22 -4.33 9.04
CA TYR A 53 -1.32 -5.76 8.76
C TYR A 53 -0.32 -6.62 9.54
N LEU A 54 0.95 -6.19 9.62
CA LEU A 54 2.02 -6.98 10.22
C LEU A 54 1.83 -7.19 11.74
N PRO A 55 1.51 -6.14 12.54
CA PRO A 55 1.21 -6.31 13.96
C PRO A 55 -0.06 -7.15 14.18
N ALA A 56 -1.14 -6.87 13.46
CA ALA A 56 -2.40 -7.61 13.57
C ALA A 56 -2.18 -9.10 13.28
N HIS A 57 -1.42 -9.44 12.24
CA HIS A 57 -1.08 -10.82 11.91
C HIS A 57 -0.21 -11.50 12.98
N SER A 58 0.70 -10.75 13.60
CA SER A 58 1.58 -11.27 14.65
C SER A 58 0.83 -11.52 15.97
N LEU A 59 -0.08 -10.61 16.35
CA LEU A 59 -0.93 -10.74 17.54
C LEU A 59 -1.90 -11.92 17.41
N THR A 60 -2.58 -12.04 16.28
CA THR A 60 -3.50 -13.16 16.02
C THR A 60 -2.79 -14.52 16.09
N LYS A 61 -1.57 -14.63 15.55
CA LYS A 61 -0.76 -15.85 15.69
C LYS A 61 -0.38 -16.15 17.13
N LYS A 62 0.00 -15.14 17.92
CA LYS A 62 0.31 -15.33 19.35
C LYS A 62 -0.91 -15.82 20.12
N LEU A 63 -2.07 -15.21 19.90
CA LEU A 63 -3.33 -15.60 20.56
C LEU A 63 -3.77 -17.02 20.18
N GLN A 64 -3.58 -17.43 18.91
CA GLN A 64 -3.86 -18.80 18.48
C GLN A 64 -2.96 -19.83 19.15
N ARG A 65 -1.68 -19.53 19.39
CA ARG A 65 -0.76 -20.44 20.11
C ARG A 65 -1.06 -20.56 21.60
N VAL A 66 -1.53 -19.48 22.25
CA VAL A 66 -1.85 -19.49 23.69
C VAL A 66 -3.19 -20.22 23.96
N ARG A 67 -4.05 -20.33 22.95
CA ARG A 67 -5.35 -21.02 23.04
C ARG A 67 -5.26 -22.53 22.75
N GLN A 68 -4.14 -23.02 22.21
CA GLN A 68 -3.86 -24.46 22.03
C GLN A 68 -3.11 -25.02 23.24
#